data_AF-A0A7C0UU24-F1
#
_entry.id   AF-A0A7C0UU24-F1
#
_cell.length_a   1.000
_cell.length_b   1.000
_cell.length_c   1.000
_cell.angle_alpha   90.00
_cell.angle_beta   90.00
_cell.angle_gamma   90.00
#
_symmetry.space_group_name_H-M   'P 1'
#
loop_
_entity.id
_entity.type
_entity.pdbx_description
1 polymer ?
#
loop_
_entity_poly.entity_id
_entity_poly.type
_entity_poly.pdbx_seq_one_letter_code
_entity_poly.pdbx_strand_id
1 'polypeptide(L)'
;MSEAHTTVWENIRRATAFLQSRGVSEAFASARVLMAAALDTSSADVVVSRAKPMTREESERFWELIERRASGEPVAYILGRCEFYSIEL
;
A
#
# COMPACT_ATOMS: atom_id res chain seq x y z
N MET A 1 0.51 -1.92 28.06
CA MET A 1 1.65 -1.73 27.14
C MET A 1 1.10 -1.06 25.91
N SER A 2 1.44 0.21 25.68
CA SER A 2 0.90 0.98 24.55
C SER A 2 1.50 0.43 23.26
N GLU A 3 0.71 -0.25 22.44
CA GLU A 3 1.16 -0.59 21.08
C GLU A 3 1.42 0.73 20.34
N ALA A 4 2.63 0.93 19.85
CA ALA A 4 2.96 2.06 19.00
C ALA A 4 2.32 1.83 17.64
N HIS A 5 1.13 2.38 17.42
CA HIS A 5 0.44 2.32 16.13
C HIS A 5 1.12 3.32 15.18
N THR A 6 1.76 2.83 14.11
CA THR A 6 2.26 3.72 13.06
C THR A 6 1.11 4.27 12.24
N THR A 7 1.28 5.49 11.73
CA THR A 7 0.25 6.12 10.91
C THR A 7 0.29 5.59 9.48
N VAL A 8 -0.81 5.79 8.75
CA VAL A 8 -0.89 5.51 7.30
C VAL A 8 0.27 6.16 6.55
N TRP A 9 0.56 7.43 6.82
CA TRP A 9 1.66 8.14 6.17
C TRP A 9 3.04 7.57 6.51
N GLU A 10 3.28 7.24 7.77
CA GLU A 10 4.57 6.69 8.20
C GLU A 10 4.84 5.33 7.55
N ASN A 11 3.82 4.47 7.46
CA ASN A 11 3.91 3.19 6.76
C ASN A 11 4.17 3.38 5.25
N ILE A 12 3.45 4.29 4.57
CA ILE A 12 3.69 4.60 3.14
C ILE A 12 5.12 5.09 2.92
N ARG A 13 5.63 5.99 3.78
CA ARG A 13 6.98 6.53 3.67
C ARG A 13 8.04 5.43 3.83
N ARG A 14 7.88 4.56 4.83
CA ARG A 14 8.77 3.42 5.07
C ARG A 14 8.76 2.43 3.90
N ALA A 15 7.58 2.07 3.41
CA ALA A 15 7.42 1.19 2.27
C ALA A 15 8.01 1.79 0.99
N THR A 16 7.84 3.10 0.77
CA THR A 16 8.44 3.80 -0.37
C THR A 16 9.96 3.68 -0.35
N ALA A 17 10.59 3.97 0.80
CA ALA A 17 12.05 3.84 0.95
C ALA A 17 12.52 2.39 0.75
N PHE A 18 11.76 1.42 1.24
CA PHE A 18 12.05 0.00 1.04
C PHE A 18 11.95 -0.43 -0.42
N LEU A 19 10.91 -0.02 -1.14
CA LEU A 19 10.77 -0.32 -2.56
C LEU A 19 11.86 0.36 -3.41
N GLN A 20 12.22 1.61 -3.08
CA GLN A 20 13.31 2.31 -3.73
C GLN A 20 14.66 1.60 -3.56
N SER A 21 14.96 1.11 -2.35
CA SER A 21 16.20 0.36 -2.10
C SER A 21 16.26 -0.98 -2.84
N ARG A 22 15.10 -1.50 -3.28
CA ARG A 22 14.96 -2.70 -4.14
C ARG A 22 14.96 -2.39 -5.63
N GLY A 23 15.13 -1.12 -6.04
CA GLY A 23 15.12 -0.71 -7.44
C GLY A 23 13.73 -0.73 -8.09
N VAL A 24 12.67 -0.76 -7.29
CA VAL A 24 11.30 -0.76 -7.79
C VAL A 24 10.91 0.63 -8.32
N SER A 25 10.49 0.68 -9.58
CA SER A 25 9.91 1.89 -10.18
C SER A 25 8.58 2.26 -9.53
N GLU A 26 8.26 3.56 -9.54
CA GLU A 26 6.98 4.09 -9.03
C GLU A 26 6.69 3.67 -7.57
N ALA A 27 7.74 3.57 -6.74
CA ALA A 27 7.66 3.08 -5.37
C ALA A 27 6.58 3.78 -4.52
N PHE A 28 6.48 5.11 -4.61
CA PHE A 28 5.48 5.88 -3.86
C PHE A 28 4.05 5.62 -4.33
N ALA A 29 3.82 5.57 -5.65
CA ALA A 29 2.51 5.28 -6.21
C ALA A 29 2.08 3.85 -5.88
N SER A 30 3.01 2.89 -6.02
CA SER A 30 2.80 1.49 -5.61
C SER A 30 2.42 1.39 -4.14
N ALA A 31 3.18 2.03 -3.24
CA ALA A 31 2.89 2.00 -1.81
C ALA A 31 1.52 2.61 -1.47
N ARG A 32 1.12 3.71 -2.11
CA ARG A 32 -0.20 4.32 -1.90
C ARG A 32 -1.35 3.42 -2.34
N VAL A 33 -1.24 2.83 -3.53
CA VAL A 33 -2.27 1.95 -4.08
C VAL A 33 -2.43 0.69 -3.24
N LEU A 34 -1.31 0.09 -2.82
CA LEU A 34 -1.32 -1.09 -1.95
C LEU A 34 -1.83 -0.77 -0.53
N MET A 35 -1.58 0.43 -0.02
CA MET A 35 -2.18 0.90 1.24
C MET A 35 -3.71 1.00 1.14
N ALA A 36 -4.22 1.56 0.04
CA ALA A 36 -5.67 1.64 -0.20
C ALA A 36 -6.31 0.24 -0.19
N ALA A 37 -5.67 -0.73 -0.84
CA ALA A 37 -6.14 -2.12 -0.84
C ALA A 37 -6.04 -2.81 0.53
N ALA A 38 -4.98 -2.55 1.31
CA ALA A 38 -4.83 -3.10 2.65
C ALA A 38 -5.93 -2.63 3.61
N LEU A 39 -6.32 -1.36 3.48
CA LEU A 39 -7.37 -0.71 4.27
C LEU A 39 -8.79 -0.88 3.69
N ASP A 40 -8.93 -1.61 2.58
CA ASP A 40 -10.20 -1.78 1.85
C ASP A 40 -10.90 -0.44 1.54
N THR A 41 -10.12 0.53 1.04
CA THR A 41 -10.55 1.91 0.82
C THR A 41 -10.03 2.46 -0.51
N SER A 42 -10.39 3.70 -0.85
CA SER A 42 -9.91 4.34 -2.07
C SER A 42 -8.57 5.06 -1.89
N SER A 43 -7.83 5.28 -2.98
CA SER A 43 -6.61 6.10 -2.97
C SER A 43 -6.84 7.55 -2.50
N ALA A 44 -8.07 8.07 -2.65
CA ALA A 44 -8.45 9.39 -2.15
C ALA A 44 -8.59 9.37 -0.61
N ASP A 45 -9.23 8.34 -0.07
CA ASP A 45 -9.44 8.18 1.37
C ASP A 45 -8.12 7.98 2.13
N VAL A 46 -7.12 7.35 1.51
CA VAL A 46 -5.76 7.25 2.05
C VAL A 46 -5.13 8.63 2.26
N VAL A 47 -5.38 9.60 1.37
CA VAL A 47 -4.84 10.97 1.49
C VAL A 47 -5.50 11.72 2.64
N VAL A 48 -6.82 11.54 2.81
CA VAL A 48 -7.58 12.12 3.92
C VAL A 48 -7.13 11.51 5.25
N SER A 49 -6.88 10.20 5.27
CA SER A 49 -6.58 9.42 6.48
C SER A 49 -5.09 9.36 6.82
N ARG A 50 -4.25 10.26 6.29
CA ARG A 50 -2.78 10.18 6.41
C ARG A 50 -2.26 10.05 7.86
N ALA A 51 -2.96 10.71 8.79
CA ALA A 51 -2.59 10.78 10.21
C ALA A 51 -3.30 9.71 11.05
N LYS A 52 -4.19 8.91 10.45
CA LYS A 52 -4.89 7.83 11.14
C LYS A 52 -3.87 6.77 11.60
N PRO A 53 -3.89 6.37 12.87
CA PRO A 53 -3.13 5.21 13.33
C PRO A 53 -3.66 3.94 12.66
N MET A 54 -2.77 3.02 12.33
CA MET A 54 -3.11 1.71 11.80
C MET A 54 -3.09 0.67 12.91
N THR A 55 -3.99 -0.31 12.83
CA THR A 55 -3.87 -1.51 13.67
C THR A 55 -2.67 -2.35 13.23
N ARG A 56 -2.31 -3.33 14.06
CA ARG A 56 -1.26 -4.29 13.73
C ARG A 56 -1.61 -5.08 12.47
N GLU A 57 -2.85 -5.57 12.39
CA GLU A 57 -3.36 -6.40 11.30
C GLU A 57 -3.40 -5.61 9.98
N GLU A 58 -3.84 -4.34 10.01
CA GLU A 58 -3.79 -3.45 8.84
C GLU A 58 -2.35 -3.24 8.36
N SER A 59 -1.41 -3.08 9.31
CA SER A 59 0.01 -2.89 8.99
C SER A 59 0.64 -4.16 8.42
N GLU A 60 0.35 -5.33 8.99
CA GLU A 60 0.83 -6.63 8.52
C GLU A 60 0.33 -6.91 7.10
N ARG A 61 -0.98 -6.76 6.86
CA ARG A 61 -1.57 -6.91 5.52
C ARG A 61 -0.92 -5.96 4.51
N PHE A 62 -0.66 -4.71 4.89
CA PHE A 62 0.03 -3.77 4.02
C PHE A 62 1.45 -4.24 3.67
N TRP A 63 2.23 -4.67 4.66
CA TRP A 63 3.61 -5.11 4.44
C TRP A 63 3.71 -6.38 3.59
N GLU A 64 2.77 -7.32 3.71
CA GLU A 64 2.68 -8.49 2.82
C GLU A 64 2.55 -8.07 1.34
N LEU A 65 1.73 -7.06 1.04
CA LEU A 65 1.58 -6.54 -0.32
C LEU A 65 2.87 -5.84 -0.80
N ILE A 66 3.56 -5.13 0.08
CA ILE A 66 4.84 -4.46 -0.22
C ILE A 66 5.94 -5.49 -0.51
N GLU A 67 5.99 -6.60 0.22
CA GLU A 67 6.96 -7.67 -0.02
C GLU A 67 6.77 -8.32 -1.39
N ARG A 68 5.52 -8.61 -1.78
CA ARG A 68 5.21 -9.07 -3.15
C ARG A 68 5.63 -8.07 -4.21
N ARG A 69 5.39 -6.78 -3.97
CA ARG A 69 5.82 -5.72 -4.91
C ARG A 69 7.35 -5.66 -5.03
N ALA A 70 8.05 -5.84 -3.91
CA ALA A 70 9.51 -5.85 -3.84
C ALA A 70 10.13 -7.08 -4.52
N SER A 71 9.42 -8.21 -4.59
CA SER A 71 9.84 -9.39 -5.35
C SER A 71 9.64 -9.26 -6.87
N GLY A 72 9.16 -8.10 -7.33
CA GLY A 72 8.96 -7.82 -8.75
C GLY A 72 7.53 -8.10 -9.25
N GLU A 73 6.59 -8.44 -8.36
CA GLU A 73 5.21 -8.67 -8.77
C GLU A 73 4.53 -7.33 -9.15
N PRO A 74 3.88 -7.23 -10.33
CA PRO A 74 3.13 -6.04 -10.71
C PRO A 74 1.97 -5.75 -9.74
N VAL A 75 1.70 -4.47 -9.46
CA VAL A 75 0.62 -4.05 -8.55
C VAL A 75 -0.75 -4.62 -8.98
N ALA A 76 -1.05 -4.67 -10.28
CA ALA A 76 -2.29 -5.23 -10.80
C ALA A 76 -2.51 -6.70 -10.39
N TYR A 77 -1.44 -7.51 -10.39
CA TYR A 77 -1.49 -8.92 -9.99
C TYR A 77 -1.59 -9.06 -8.48
N ILE A 78 -0.89 -8.20 -7.72
CA ILE A 78 -0.99 -8.14 -6.26
C ILE A 78 -2.44 -7.88 -5.83
N LEU A 79 -3.10 -6.94 -6.49
CA LEU A 79 -4.48 -6.56 -6.22
C LEU A 79 -5.52 -7.53 -6.80
N GLY A 80 -5.10 -8.52 -7.60
CA GLY A 80 -6.03 -9.39 -8.33
C GLY A 80 -6.92 -8.63 -9.32
N ARG A 81 -6.57 -7.39 -9.67
CA ARG A 81 -7.30 -6.52 -10.59
C ARG A 81 -6.40 -6.18 -11.78
N CYS A 82 -6.57 -6.90 -12.88
CA CYS A 82 -6.23 -6.35 -14.19
C CYS A 82 -7.28 -5.31 -14.53
N GLU A 83 -6.96 -4.01 -14.43
CA GLU A 83 -7.72 -3.02 -15.19
C GLU A 83 -7.38 -3.19 -16.67
N PHE A 84 -8.10 -4.09 -17.34
CA PHE A 84 -8.20 -4.08 -18.79
C PHE A 84 -9.57 -3.49 -19.11
N TYR A 85 -9.60 -2.23 -19.51
CA TYR A 85 -10.78 -1.48 -19.97
C TYR A 85 -12.04 -1.68 -19.10
N SER A 86 -12.24 -0.84 -18.08
CA SER A 86 -13.59 -0.58 -17.56
C SER A 86 -14.43 0.06 -18.68
N ILE A 87 -15.02 -0.77 -19.52
CA ILE A 87 -16.25 -0.43 -20.22
C ILE A 87 -17.36 -0.91 -19.29
N GLU A 88 -17.96 0.02 -18.54
CA GLU A 88 -19.30 -0.19 -18.00
C GLU A 88 -20.26 -0.24 -19.20
N LEU A 89 -21.00 -1.34 -19.36
CA LEU A 89 -22.15 -1.44 -20.26
C LEU A 89 -23.43 -1.08 -19.51
#